data_AF-B8GMC5-F1
#
_entry.id   AF-B8GMC5-F1
#
_cell.length_a   1.000
_cell.length_b   1.000
_cell.length_c   1.000
_cell.angle_alpha   90.00
_cell.angle_beta   90.00
_cell.angle_gamma   90.00
#
_symmetry.space_group_name_H-M   'P 1'
#
loop_
_entity.id
_entity.type
_entity.pdbx_description
1 polymer ?
#
loop_
_entity_poly.entity_id
_entity_poly.type
_entity_poly.pdbx_seq_one_letter_code
_entity_poly.pdbx_strand_id
1 'polypeptide(L)'
;MAYAVVINLDHEHDSYENCRALWTQIQSSMVRAGFRLEGRVFVINLPEHEAGERARAAIEGIEHDRDFSHKRIYNHLRDFYGYDLACTQNLMVPSASNIHVQEMRRAQ
;
A
#
# COMPACT_ATOMS: atom_id res chain seq x y z
N MET A 1 -0.49 9.73 12.20
CA MET A 1 -1.35 8.52 12.05
C MET A 1 -0.75 7.69 10.93
N ALA A 2 -0.96 6.37 10.93
CA ALA A 2 -0.39 5.51 9.89
C ALA A 2 -1.25 5.61 8.62
N TYR A 3 -0.62 5.87 7.48
CA TYR A 3 -1.28 5.98 6.20
C TYR A 3 -0.91 4.79 5.33
N ALA A 4 -1.91 4.23 4.65
CA ALA A 4 -1.79 3.08 3.78
C ALA A 4 -1.90 3.52 2.31
N VAL A 5 -1.13 2.87 1.44
CA VAL A 5 -1.13 3.09 -0.01
C VAL A 5 -1.25 1.73 -0.70
N VAL A 6 -2.23 1.64 -1.60
CA VAL A 6 -2.50 0.45 -2.42
C VAL A 6 -2.09 0.76 -3.85
N ILE A 7 -1.34 -0.17 -4.45
CA ILE A 7 -0.94 -0.12 -5.85
C ILE A 7 -1.22 -1.48 -6.47
N ASN A 8 -2.09 -1.53 -7.47
CA ASN A 8 -2.36 -2.73 -8.25
C ASN A 8 -1.91 -2.51 -9.70
N LEU A 9 -1.24 -3.51 -10.29
CA LEU A 9 -0.83 -3.47 -11.70
C LEU A 9 -1.93 -3.99 -12.61
N ASP A 10 -1.97 -3.46 -13.83
CA ASP A 10 -2.87 -3.92 -14.87
C ASP A 10 -2.34 -5.19 -15.55
N HIS A 11 -2.65 -6.34 -14.93
CA HIS A 11 -2.29 -7.65 -15.47
C HIS A 11 -3.11 -8.07 -16.70
N GLU A 12 -4.15 -7.33 -17.09
CA GLU A 12 -4.98 -7.64 -18.25
C GLU A 12 -4.35 -7.13 -19.54
N HIS A 13 -3.63 -6.01 -19.47
CA HIS A 13 -3.03 -5.34 -20.62
C HIS A 13 -1.50 -5.46 -20.71
N ASP A 14 -0.85 -6.02 -19.68
CA ASP A 14 0.60 -6.25 -19.66
C ASP A 14 0.98 -7.73 -19.52
N SER A 15 2.17 -8.06 -20.02
CA SER A 15 2.75 -9.37 -19.80
C SER A 15 3.12 -9.58 -18.33
N TYR A 16 3.00 -10.82 -17.86
CA TYR A 16 3.37 -11.19 -16.49
C TYR A 16 4.81 -10.77 -16.12
N GLU A 17 5.75 -10.95 -17.05
CA GLU A 17 7.17 -10.60 -16.86
C GLU A 17 7.35 -9.09 -16.68
N ASN A 18 6.64 -8.27 -17.46
CA ASN A 18 6.65 -6.82 -17.32
C ASN A 18 6.05 -6.39 -15.99
N CYS A 19 4.90 -6.94 -15.61
CA CYS A 19 4.29 -6.63 -14.31
C CYS A 19 5.22 -7.00 -13.16
N ARG A 20 5.87 -8.17 -13.22
CA ARG A 20 6.81 -8.60 -12.17
C ARG A 20 8.00 -7.63 -12.08
N ALA A 21 8.61 -7.28 -13.21
CA ALA A 21 9.75 -6.37 -13.24
C ALA A 21 9.38 -4.96 -12.76
N LEU A 22 8.18 -4.47 -13.12
CA LEU A 22 7.66 -3.19 -12.66
C LEU A 22 7.35 -3.23 -11.16
N TRP A 23 6.73 -4.29 -10.66
CA TRP A 23 6.43 -4.46 -9.24
C TRP A 23 7.69 -4.41 -8.37
N THR A 24 8.78 -5.09 -8.79
CA THR A 24 10.07 -5.04 -8.07
C THR A 24 10.62 -3.62 -7.97
N GLN A 25 10.45 -2.81 -9.02
CA GLN A 25 10.87 -1.41 -9.02
C GLN A 25 9.99 -0.55 -8.10
N ILE A 26 8.66 -0.71 -8.19
CA ILE A 26 7.70 -0.02 -7.31
C ILE A 26 8.01 -0.33 -5.85
N GLN A 27 8.14 -1.61 -5.51
CA GLN A 27 8.45 -2.03 -4.15
C GLN A 27 9.75 -1.40 -3.65
N SER A 28 10.80 -1.43 -4.48
CA SER A 28 12.09 -0.83 -4.12
C SER A 28 12.00 0.69 -3.95
N SER A 29 11.26 1.39 -4.82
CA SER A 29 11.08 2.84 -4.74
C SER A 29 10.29 3.25 -3.51
N MET A 30 9.17 2.58 -3.24
CA MET A 30 8.32 2.83 -2.07
C MET A 30 9.08 2.58 -0.76
N VAL A 31 9.88 1.50 -0.68
CA VAL A 31 10.72 1.22 0.49
C VAL A 31 11.78 2.30 0.70
N ARG A 32 12.45 2.75 -0.37
CA ARG A 32 13.41 3.88 -0.29
C ARG A 32 12.75 5.18 0.15
N ALA A 33 11.49 5.40 -0.23
CA ALA A 33 10.69 6.53 0.22
C ALA A 33 10.23 6.43 1.69
N GLY A 34 10.52 5.31 2.37
CA GLY A 34 10.24 5.11 3.79
C GLY A 34 8.94 4.38 4.09
N PHE A 35 8.28 3.82 3.07
CA PHE A 35 7.14 2.93 3.28
C PHE A 35 7.62 1.52 3.68
N ARG A 36 6.82 0.83 4.47
CA ARG A 36 6.97 -0.62 4.71
C ARG A 36 5.91 -1.37 3.92
N LEU A 37 6.27 -2.53 3.37
CA LEU A 37 5.31 -3.40 2.71
C LEU A 37 4.69 -4.35 3.76
N GLU A 38 3.40 -4.21 4.00
CA GLU A 38 2.62 -5.06 4.91
C GLU A 38 1.58 -5.83 4.06
N GLY A 39 1.91 -7.08 3.72
CA GLY A 39 1.14 -7.88 2.77
C GLY A 39 1.18 -7.30 1.36
N ARG A 40 0.09 -6.67 0.92
CA ARG A 40 -0.03 -6.00 -0.40
C ARG A 40 -0.15 -4.48 -0.30
N VAL A 41 0.04 -3.93 0.89
CA VAL A 41 -0.20 -2.50 1.17
C VAL A 41 1.10 -1.86 1.65
N PHE A 42 1.39 -0.67 1.16
CA PHE A 42 2.51 0.13 1.64
C PHE A 42 2.05 1.02 2.78
N VAL A 43 2.71 0.96 3.93
CA VAL A 43 2.33 1.70 5.15
C VAL A 43 3.43 2.65 5.56
N ILE A 44 3.06 3.86 5.98
CA ILE A 44 4.00 4.87 6.49
C ILE A 44 3.39 5.64 7.67
N ASN A 45 4.24 6.07 8.61
CA ASN A 45 3.82 6.89 9.75
C ASN A 45 3.97 8.39 9.42
N LEU A 46 3.18 8.90 8.48
CA LEU A 46 3.12 10.31 8.10
C LEU A 46 1.67 10.79 7.98
N PRO A 47 1.41 12.10 8.10
CA PRO A 47 0.11 12.68 7.76
C PRO A 47 -0.29 12.35 6.32
N GLU A 48 -1.60 12.21 6.06
CA GLU A 48 -2.16 11.83 4.75
C GLU A 48 -1.56 12.64 3.59
N HIS A 49 -1.53 13.97 3.70
CA HIS A 49 -1.03 14.82 2.63
C HIS A 49 0.44 14.52 2.31
N GLU A 50 1.29 14.43 3.32
CA GLU A 50 2.72 14.14 3.13
C GLU A 50 2.98 12.72 2.64
N ALA A 51 2.20 11.75 3.13
CA ALA A 51 2.27 10.36 2.69
C ALA A 51 1.87 10.23 1.22
N GLY A 52 0.78 10.89 0.81
CA GLY A 52 0.29 10.91 -0.57
C GLY A 52 1.31 11.52 -1.53
N GLU A 53 1.84 12.72 -1.21
CA GLU A 53 2.87 13.37 -2.03
C GLU A 53 4.13 12.51 -2.15
N ARG A 54 4.53 11.87 -1.04
CA ARG A 54 5.71 11.00 -1.05
C ARG A 54 5.50 9.74 -1.89
N ALA A 55 4.32 9.13 -1.83
CA ALA A 55 3.99 7.98 -2.67
C ALA A 55 3.98 8.37 -4.17
N ARG A 56 3.38 9.51 -4.52
CA ARG A 56 3.39 10.02 -5.91
C ARG A 56 4.81 10.25 -6.41
N ALA A 57 5.63 10.97 -5.65
CA ALA A 57 7.02 11.21 -6.00
C ALA A 57 7.83 9.91 -6.15
N ALA A 58 7.57 8.89 -5.32
CA ALA A 58 8.22 7.59 -5.43
C ALA A 58 7.87 6.84 -6.73
N ILE A 59 6.64 6.99 -7.22
CA ILE A 59 6.17 6.39 -8.48
C ILE A 59 6.68 7.18 -9.69
N GLU A 60 6.58 8.50 -9.67
CA GLU A 60 7.08 9.39 -10.73
C GLU A 60 8.61 9.28 -10.89
N GLY A 61 9.34 9.06 -9.79
CA GLY A 61 10.79 8.83 -9.82
C GLY A 61 11.20 7.57 -10.59
N ILE A 62 10.32 6.57 -10.74
CA ILE A 62 10.60 5.36 -11.52
C ILE A 62 10.64 5.67 -13.03
N GLU A 63 9.86 6.66 -13.48
CA GLU A 63 9.84 7.07 -14.90
C GLU A 63 11.18 7.69 -15.34
N HIS A 64 11.97 8.24 -14.41
CA HIS A 64 13.18 8.98 -14.71
C HIS A 64 14.45 8.11 -14.84
N ASP A 65 14.40 6.85 -14.39
CA ASP A 65 15.61 6.02 -14.19
C ASP A 65 15.93 5.07 -15.37
N ARG A 66 15.06 4.95 -16.40
CA ARG A 66 15.28 4.06 -17.56
C ARG A 66 14.64 4.56 -18.84
N ASP A 67 15.11 3.99 -19.97
CA ASP A 67 14.61 4.02 -21.35
C ASP A 67 13.11 3.63 -21.53
N PHE A 68 12.23 3.95 -20.58
CA PHE A 68 10.77 3.99 -20.76
C PHE A 68 10.42 5.20 -21.63
N SER A 69 10.94 5.19 -22.86
CA SER A 69 10.38 5.96 -23.96
C SER A 69 8.93 5.49 -24.14
N HIS A 70 8.01 6.31 -23.61
CA HIS A 70 6.59 6.38 -23.97
C HIS A 70 5.60 5.35 -23.38
N LYS A 71 5.78 4.91 -22.14
CA LYS A 71 4.61 4.48 -21.33
C LYS A 71 4.73 5.06 -19.93
N ARG A 72 3.87 6.04 -19.65
CA ARG A 72 3.71 6.60 -18.29
C ARG A 72 3.40 5.43 -17.35
N ILE A 73 4.11 5.30 -16.24
CA ILE A 73 3.95 4.20 -15.27
C ILE A 73 2.49 4.01 -14.88
N TYR A 74 1.73 5.11 -14.84
CA TYR A 74 0.29 5.14 -14.59
C TYR A 74 -0.55 4.30 -15.55
N ASN A 75 -0.12 4.09 -16.80
CA ASN A 75 -0.83 3.24 -17.76
C ASN A 75 -0.75 1.75 -17.39
N HIS A 76 0.19 1.39 -16.52
CA HIS A 76 0.40 0.04 -16.02
C HIS A 76 -0.23 -0.17 -14.64
N LEU A 77 -0.86 0.87 -14.07
CA LEU A 77 -1.52 0.81 -12.77
C LEU A 77 -3.03 0.67 -12.97
N ARG A 78 -3.62 -0.36 -12.37
CA ARG A 78 -5.08 -0.52 -12.28
C ARG A 78 -5.65 0.33 -11.15
N ASP A 79 -5.02 0.28 -9.98
CA ASP A 79 -5.44 1.02 -8.80
C ASP A 79 -4.24 1.72 -8.17
N PHE A 80 -4.40 2.98 -7.78
CA PHE A 80 -3.44 3.72 -6.98
C PHE A 80 -4.16 4.70 -6.07
N TYR A 81 -4.27 4.37 -4.79
CA TYR A 81 -4.98 5.18 -3.80
C TYR A 81 -4.41 4.98 -2.40
N GLY A 82 -4.77 5.86 -1.48
CA GLY A 82 -4.41 5.74 -0.08
C GLY A 82 -5.59 5.94 0.86
N TYR A 83 -5.41 5.55 2.12
CA TYR A 83 -6.41 5.68 3.17
C TYR A 83 -5.75 5.72 4.56
N ASP A 84 -6.46 6.27 5.55
CA ASP A 84 -6.05 6.19 6.95
C ASP A 84 -6.18 4.74 7.43
N LEU A 85 -5.06 4.16 7.88
CA LEU A 85 -5.03 2.78 8.36
C LEU A 85 -5.98 2.56 9.55
N ALA A 86 -6.26 3.61 10.34
CA ALA A 86 -7.21 3.55 11.44
C ALA A 86 -8.66 3.24 11.00
N CYS A 87 -9.00 3.47 9.72
CA CYS A 87 -10.30 3.13 9.15
C CYS A 87 -10.40 1.66 8.70
N THR A 88 -9.34 0.86 8.88
CA THR A 88 -9.32 -0.56 8.49
C THR A 88 -9.99 -1.42 9.56
N GLN A 89 -10.96 -2.24 9.15
CA GLN A 89 -11.54 -3.26 10.01
C GLN A 89 -11.09 -4.66 9.59
N ASN A 90 -10.57 -5.44 10.54
CA ASN A 90 -10.28 -6.86 10.32
C ASN A 90 -11.58 -7.68 10.44
N LEU A 91 -12.05 -8.22 9.31
CA LEU A 91 -13.27 -9.02 9.25
C LEU A 91 -13.07 -10.51 9.64
N MET A 92 -11.82 -10.95 9.82
CA MET A 92 -11.52 -12.30 10.32
C MET A 92 -11.72 -12.43 11.83
N VAL A 93 -11.89 -11.31 12.53
CA VAL A 93 -12.22 -11.27 13.95
C VAL A 93 -13.62 -10.69 14.11
N PRO A 94 -14.43 -11.19 15.06
CA PRO A 94 -15.68 -10.55 15.42
C PRO A 94 -15.44 -9.07 15.74
N SER A 95 -16.38 -8.21 15.36
CA SER A 95 -16.33 -6.81 15.75
C SER A 95 -16.10 -6.69 17.26
N ALA A 96 -15.27 -5.74 17.69
CA ALA A 96 -15.01 -5.50 19.11
C ALA A 96 -16.31 -5.28 19.91
N SER A 97 -17.36 -4.74 19.27
CA SER A 97 -18.69 -4.59 19.84
C SER A 97 -19.40 -5.91 20.19
N ASN A 98 -18.94 -7.05 19.67
CA ASN A 98 -19.47 -8.38 19.96
C ASN A 98 -18.63 -9.16 20.98
N ILE A 99 -17.51 -8.62 21.45
CA ILE A 99 -16.65 -9.30 22.44
C ILE A 99 -17.16 -8.98 23.85
N HIS A 100 -17.90 -9.91 24.45
CA HIS A 100 -18.29 -9.83 25.86
C HIS A 100 -17.18 -10.39 26.75
N VAL A 101 -16.46 -9.52 27.45
CA VAL A 101 -15.46 -9.92 28.45
C VAL A 101 -16.17 -10.10 29.79
N GLN A 102 -16.21 -11.33 30.28
CA GLN A 102 -16.70 -11.63 31.63
C GLN A 102 -15.51 -11.76 32.58
N GLU A 103 -15.39 -10.88 33.56
CA GLU A 103 -14.43 -11.05 34.65
C GLU A 103 -14.81 -12.27 35.48
N MET A 104 -13.97 -13.30 35.46
CA MET A 104 -14.11 -14.41 36.39
C MET A 104 -13.58 -13.98 37.76
N ARG A 105 -14.46 -13.87 38.74
CA ARG A 105 -14.06 -13.73 40.14
C ARG A 105 -13.30 -14.99 40.56
N ARG A 106 -12.06 -14.83 41.01
CA ARG A 106 -11.31 -15.91 41.68
C ARG A 106 -12.06 -16.28 42.96
N ALA A 107 -12.40 -17.56 43.10
CA ALA A 107 -12.91 -18.09 44.36
C ALA A 107 -11.84 -17.88 45.45
N GLN A 108 -12.27 -17.29 46.57
CA GLN A 108 -11.47 -17.12 47.78
C GLN A 108 -11.32 -18.46 48.51
#